data_AF-A0A2R6LIH6-F1
#
_entry.id   AF-A0A2R6LIH6-F1
#
_cell.length_a   1.000
_cell.length_b   1.000
_cell.length_c   1.000
_cell.angle_alpha   90.00
_cell.angle_beta   90.00
_cell.angle_gamma   90.00
#
_symmetry.space_group_name_H-M   'P 1'
#
loop_
_entity.id
_entity.type
_entity.pdbx_description
1 polymer ?
#
loop_
_entity_poly.entity_id
_entity_poly.type
_entity_poly.pdbx_seq_one_letter_code
_entity_poly.pdbx_strand_id
1 'polypeptide(L)'
;MDVRIVEVEREDSPAYRFEAPAHEGETFVNPEDAELYADIYFDVNGFEEVGTGERGVPPVIIQAGRDTLAAYFLTHDTIDEHWVGSFMGVQPGKVLRYASRVQDRAGDIRERVRTGEFDR
;
A
#
# COMPACT_ATOMS: atom_id res chain seq x y z
N MET A 1 12.36 8.30 3.64
CA MET A 1 12.21 6.86 3.95
C MET A 1 13.02 6.09 2.93
N ASP A 2 13.83 5.13 3.38
CA ASP A 2 14.59 4.26 2.47
C ASP A 2 13.72 3.07 2.10
N VAL A 3 12.90 3.21 1.05
CA VAL A 3 11.92 2.19 0.63
C VAL A 3 12.28 1.75 -0.78
N ARG A 4 12.26 0.44 -1.03
CA ARG A 4 12.48 -0.12 -2.36
C ARG A 4 11.64 -1.36 -2.61
N ILE A 5 11.35 -1.61 -3.88
CA ILE A 5 10.77 -2.87 -4.36
C ILE A 5 11.88 -3.56 -5.14
N VAL A 6 12.19 -4.80 -4.78
CA VAL A 6 13.18 -5.63 -5.47
C VAL A 6 12.50 -6.81 -6.15
N GLU A 7 12.81 -7.03 -7.42
CA GLU A 7 12.39 -8.23 -8.13
C GLU A 7 13.22 -9.42 -7.63
N VAL A 8 12.53 -10.51 -7.32
CA VAL A 8 13.07 -11.76 -6.81
C VAL A 8 12.66 -12.85 -7.78
N GLU A 9 13.64 -13.50 -8.39
CA GLU A 9 13.40 -14.67 -9.24
C GLU A 9 12.87 -15.84 -8.38
N ARG A 10 11.74 -16.43 -8.78
CA ARG A 10 11.28 -17.74 -8.28
C ARG A 10 11.15 -18.71 -9.45
N GLU A 11 11.12 -20.01 -9.16
CA GLU A 11 11.09 -21.07 -10.19
C GLU A 11 9.91 -20.93 -11.17
N ASP A 12 8.76 -20.43 -10.71
CA ASP A 12 7.53 -20.40 -11.53
C ASP A 12 7.07 -19.00 -11.96
N SER A 13 7.44 -17.93 -11.24
CA SER A 13 7.09 -16.54 -11.59
C SER A 13 7.98 -15.52 -10.85
N PRO A 14 8.20 -14.32 -11.42
CA PRO A 14 8.84 -13.23 -10.69
C PRO A 14 7.99 -12.85 -9.47
N ALA A 15 8.65 -12.46 -8.39
CA ALA A 15 8.01 -11.95 -7.18
C ALA A 15 8.64 -10.60 -6.79
N TYR A 16 7.84 -9.67 -6.28
CA TYR A 16 8.26 -8.32 -5.95
C TYR A 16 8.28 -8.15 -4.45
N ARG A 17 9.47 -7.99 -3.87
CA ARG A 17 9.63 -7.84 -2.43
C ARG A 17 9.72 -6.36 -2.06
N PHE A 18 8.82 -5.91 -1.20
CA PHE A 18 8.89 -4.62 -0.54
C PHE A 18 9.91 -4.66 0.60
N GLU A 19 10.81 -3.68 0.68
CA GLU A 19 11.78 -3.56 1.76
C GLU A 19 11.77 -2.14 2.36
N ALA A 20 11.67 -2.05 3.69
CA ALA A 20 11.81 -0.82 4.45
C ALA A 20 12.53 -1.05 5.80
N PRO A 21 13.32 -0.08 6.33
CA PRO A 21 14.16 -0.24 7.52
C PRO A 21 13.48 -0.74 8.80
N ALA A 22 12.18 -0.47 8.94
CA ALA A 22 11.39 -0.81 10.12
C ALA A 22 10.17 -1.69 9.77
N HIS A 23 10.20 -2.39 8.63
CA HIS A 23 9.11 -3.24 8.18
C HIS A 23 9.66 -4.61 7.79
N GLU A 24 9.06 -5.68 8.30
CA GLU A 24 9.32 -7.04 7.80
C GLU A 24 8.76 -7.12 6.37
N GLY A 25 9.64 -7.02 5.37
CA GLY A 25 9.24 -6.86 3.97
C GLY A 25 8.23 -7.90 3.48
N GLU A 26 7.25 -7.46 2.70
CA GLU A 26 6.18 -8.29 2.11
C GLU A 26 6.50 -8.67 0.67
N THR A 27 5.98 -9.81 0.17
CA THR A 27 6.21 -10.25 -1.21
C THR A 27 4.93 -10.34 -2.02
N PHE A 28 4.94 -9.71 -3.19
CA PHE A 28 3.81 -9.64 -4.10
C PHE A 28 4.09 -10.40 -5.39
N VAL A 29 3.03 -10.89 -6.05
CA VAL A 29 3.13 -11.52 -7.38
C VAL A 29 3.01 -10.48 -8.48
N ASN A 30 2.26 -9.41 -8.24
CA ASN A 30 2.04 -8.30 -9.16
C ASN A 30 2.90 -7.10 -8.75
N PRO A 31 3.67 -6.47 -9.66
CA PRO A 31 4.41 -5.26 -9.33
C PRO A 31 3.51 -4.09 -8.94
N GLU A 32 2.31 -3.97 -9.53
CA GLU A 32 1.38 -2.87 -9.23
C GLU A 32 0.89 -2.94 -7.78
N ASP A 33 0.67 -4.13 -7.24
CA ASP A 33 0.26 -4.34 -5.85
C ASP A 33 1.40 -3.98 -4.89
N ALA A 34 2.64 -4.34 -5.24
CA ALA A 34 3.84 -3.95 -4.49
C ALA A 34 4.03 -2.42 -4.46
N GLU A 35 3.80 -1.76 -5.60
CA GLU A 35 3.86 -0.30 -5.71
C GLU A 35 2.76 0.38 -4.88
N LEU A 36 1.53 -0.13 -4.93
CA LEU A 36 0.43 0.37 -4.13
C LEU A 36 0.69 0.19 -2.63
N TYR A 37 1.26 -0.95 -2.23
CA TYR A 37 1.68 -1.20 -0.85
C TYR A 37 2.74 -0.20 -0.39
N ALA A 38 3.74 0.06 -1.23
CA ALA A 38 4.75 1.08 -0.94
C ALA A 38 4.14 2.48 -0.82
N ASP A 39 3.18 2.82 -1.68
CA ASP A 39 2.49 4.10 -1.63
C ASP A 39 1.68 4.27 -0.34
N ILE A 40 0.99 3.22 0.11
CA ILE A 40 0.33 3.22 1.42
C ILE A 40 1.32 3.44 2.55
N TYR A 41 2.48 2.75 2.50
CA TYR A 41 3.52 2.92 3.51
C TYR A 41 4.02 4.37 3.58
N PHE A 42 4.22 5.03 2.43
CA PHE A 42 4.55 6.45 2.40
C PHE A 42 3.42 7.34 2.92
N ASP A 43 2.18 7.10 2.49
CA ASP A 43 1.00 7.89 2.82
C ASP A 43 0.75 7.97 4.33
N VAL A 44 0.94 6.86 5.05
CA VAL A 44 0.72 6.79 6.50
C VAL A 44 1.97 7.00 7.34
N ASN A 45 3.09 7.35 6.70
CA ASN A 45 4.40 7.49 7.33
C ASN A 45 4.88 6.21 8.05
N GLY A 46 4.61 5.05 7.43
CA GLY A 46 5.00 3.73 7.90
C GLY A 46 3.96 3.04 8.77
N PHE A 47 3.96 1.71 8.71
CA PHE A 47 3.13 0.85 9.54
C PHE A 47 3.81 -0.50 9.77
N GLU A 48 3.29 -1.27 10.74
CA GLU A 48 3.72 -2.64 11.01
C GLU A 48 2.51 -3.57 10.86
N GLU A 49 2.74 -4.77 10.33
CA GLU A 49 1.70 -5.82 10.22
C GLU A 49 1.73 -6.85 11.36
N VAL A 50 2.46 -6.55 12.44
CA VAL A 50 2.62 -7.48 13.57
C VAL A 50 1.25 -7.79 14.18
N GLY A 51 0.83 -9.05 14.05
CA GLY A 51 -0.46 -9.53 14.55
C GLY A 51 -1.67 -9.17 13.68
N THR A 52 -1.46 -8.61 12.49
CA THR A 52 -2.53 -8.38 11.48
C THR A 52 -3.24 -9.69 11.12
N GLY A 53 -2.50 -10.80 10.98
CA GLY A 53 -3.10 -12.11 10.72
C GLY A 53 -4.09 -12.60 11.80
N GLU A 54 -3.99 -12.08 13.03
CA GLU A 54 -4.92 -12.39 14.13
C GLU A 54 -5.97 -11.30 14.34
N ARG A 55 -5.61 -10.04 14.10
CA ARG A 55 -6.40 -8.84 14.45
C ARG A 55 -7.09 -8.19 13.24
N GLY A 56 -6.82 -8.65 12.04
CA GLY A 56 -7.23 -8.02 10.79
C GLY A 56 -6.31 -6.85 10.46
N VAL A 57 -6.87 -5.78 9.92
CA VAL A 57 -6.11 -4.65 9.35
C VAL A 57 -5.26 -3.90 10.40
N PRO A 58 -4.05 -3.41 10.07
CA PRO A 58 -3.25 -2.61 10.99
C PRO A 58 -4.01 -1.36 11.48
N PRO A 59 -3.94 -1.01 12.77
CA PRO A 59 -4.70 0.12 13.32
C PRO A 59 -4.44 1.46 12.62
N VAL A 60 -3.21 1.71 12.18
CA VAL A 60 -2.83 2.94 11.47
C VAL A 60 -3.51 3.05 10.10
N ILE A 61 -3.72 1.93 9.40
CA ILE A 61 -4.45 1.91 8.12
C ILE A 61 -5.92 2.26 8.36
N ILE A 62 -6.53 1.74 9.43
CA ILE A 62 -7.91 2.09 9.80
C ILE A 62 -8.02 3.58 10.14
N GLN A 63 -7.05 4.12 10.87
CA GLN A 63 -7.03 5.53 11.30
C GLN A 63 -6.75 6.51 10.14
N ALA A 64 -5.97 6.10 9.13
CA ALA A 64 -5.71 6.88 7.92
C ALA A 64 -6.98 7.13 7.11
N GLY A 65 -7.98 6.27 7.27
CA GLY A 65 -9.33 6.47 6.77
C GLY A 65 -9.67 5.59 5.57
N ARG A 66 -10.85 5.85 5.00
CA ARG A 66 -11.48 4.95 4.02
C ARG A 66 -10.64 4.75 2.77
N ASP A 67 -9.98 5.80 2.30
CA ASP A 67 -9.25 5.76 1.04
C ASP A 67 -8.04 4.82 1.17
N THR A 68 -7.28 4.95 2.26
CA THR A 68 -6.13 4.10 2.57
C THR A 68 -6.53 2.68 2.92
N LEU A 69 -7.64 2.49 3.66
CA LEU A 69 -8.19 1.15 3.92
C LEU A 69 -8.57 0.43 2.62
N ALA A 70 -9.15 1.14 1.65
CA ALA A 70 -9.53 0.57 0.36
C ALA A 70 -8.29 0.16 -0.45
N ALA A 71 -7.28 1.04 -0.50
CA ALA A 71 -6.01 0.76 -1.14
C ALA A 71 -5.32 -0.45 -0.52
N TYR A 72 -5.29 -0.55 0.81
CA TYR A 72 -4.70 -1.69 1.51
C TYR A 72 -5.38 -3.01 1.17
N PHE A 73 -6.71 -3.03 1.07
CA PHE A 73 -7.38 -4.26 0.64
C PHE A 73 -7.02 -4.66 -0.79
N LEU A 74 -6.81 -3.70 -1.68
CA LEU A 74 -6.41 -3.98 -3.06
C LEU A 74 -4.96 -4.51 -3.19
N THR A 75 -4.13 -4.45 -2.15
CA THR A 75 -2.80 -5.07 -2.20
C THR A 75 -2.83 -6.57 -1.91
N HIS A 76 -3.99 -7.12 -1.52
CA HIS A 76 -4.15 -8.56 -1.32
C HIS A 76 -4.52 -9.25 -2.65
N ASP A 77 -3.78 -10.31 -2.96
CA ASP A 77 -3.88 -11.11 -4.19
C ASP A 77 -5.29 -11.67 -4.51
N THR A 78 -6.11 -11.86 -3.48
CA THR A 78 -7.45 -12.45 -3.58
C THR A 78 -8.58 -11.43 -3.50
N ILE A 79 -8.26 -10.13 -3.40
CA ILE A 79 -9.24 -9.05 -3.19
C ILE A 79 -9.24 -8.09 -4.37
N ASP A 80 -10.39 -7.97 -5.04
CA ASP A 80 -10.59 -7.04 -6.15
C ASP A 80 -11.46 -5.82 -5.74
N GLU A 81 -11.58 -4.84 -6.63
CA GLU A 81 -12.34 -3.62 -6.41
C GLU A 81 -13.85 -3.88 -6.24
N HIS A 82 -14.35 -5.00 -6.76
CA HIS A 82 -15.73 -5.40 -6.60
C HIS A 82 -16.00 -5.85 -5.18
N TRP A 83 -15.12 -6.69 -4.63
CA TRP A 83 -15.17 -7.14 -3.24
C TRP A 83 -15.06 -5.95 -2.28
N VAL A 84 -14.08 -5.06 -2.49
CA VAL A 84 -13.90 -3.88 -1.63
C VAL A 84 -15.12 -2.96 -1.75
N GLY A 85 -15.67 -2.78 -2.96
CA GLY A 85 -16.88 -2.01 -3.19
C GLY A 85 -18.07 -2.55 -2.39
N SER A 86 -18.29 -3.86 -2.42
CA SER A 86 -19.31 -4.54 -1.62
C SER A 86 -19.07 -4.38 -0.12
N PHE A 87 -17.84 -4.58 0.35
CA PHE A 87 -17.48 -4.39 1.76
C PHE A 87 -17.74 -2.96 2.24
N MET A 88 -17.43 -1.97 1.41
CA MET A 88 -17.51 -0.55 1.77
C MET A 88 -18.83 0.13 1.43
N GLY A 89 -19.76 -0.56 0.75
CA GLY A 89 -21.02 -0.01 0.27
C GLY A 89 -20.84 1.05 -0.83
N VAL A 90 -19.88 0.88 -1.73
CA VAL A 90 -19.58 1.82 -2.82
C VAL A 90 -19.39 1.10 -4.16
N GLN A 91 -19.50 1.84 -5.26
CA GLN A 91 -19.22 1.28 -6.59
C GLN A 91 -17.71 1.03 -6.81
N PRO A 92 -17.33 0.01 -7.61
CA PRO A 92 -15.94 -0.31 -7.94
C PRO A 92 -15.09 0.89 -8.38
N GLY A 93 -15.62 1.73 -9.28
CA GLY A 93 -14.90 2.92 -9.74
C GLY A 93 -14.60 3.94 -8.63
N LYS A 94 -15.36 3.95 -7.53
CA LYS A 94 -15.07 4.77 -6.35
C LYS A 94 -13.92 4.19 -5.52
N VAL A 95 -13.77 2.86 -5.49
CA VAL A 95 -12.64 2.16 -4.86
C VAL A 95 -11.35 2.49 -5.61
N LEU A 96 -11.34 2.40 -6.94
CA LEU A 96 -10.17 2.76 -7.74
C LEU A 96 -9.77 4.23 -7.56
N ARG A 97 -10.75 5.13 -7.41
CA ARG A 97 -10.50 6.53 -7.08
C ARG A 97 -9.89 6.72 -5.69
N TYR A 98 -10.20 5.85 -4.73
CA TYR A 98 -9.56 5.88 -3.42
C TYR A 98 -8.08 5.48 -3.51
N ALA A 99 -7.75 4.41 -4.23
CA ALA A 99 -6.37 4.00 -4.47
C ALA A 99 -5.56 5.10 -5.18
N SER A 100 -6.12 5.69 -6.24
CA SER A 100 -5.47 6.81 -6.96
C SER A 100 -5.14 7.99 -6.05
N ARG A 101 -6.01 8.35 -5.09
CA ARG A 101 -5.70 9.44 -4.15
C ARG A 101 -4.56 9.09 -3.18
N VAL A 102 -4.41 7.82 -2.82
CA VAL A 102 -3.29 7.36 -1.98
C VAL A 102 -2.00 7.46 -2.78
N GLN A 103 -2.01 6.97 -4.02
CA GLN A 103 -0.87 7.07 -4.94
C GLN A 103 -0.46 8.53 -5.19
N ASP A 104 -1.43 9.44 -5.39
CA ASP A 104 -1.17 10.88 -5.55
C ASP A 104 -0.47 11.45 -4.30
N ARG A 105 -1.00 11.18 -3.10
CA ARG A 105 -0.39 11.66 -1.84
C ARG A 105 1.00 11.09 -1.62
N ALA A 106 1.19 9.80 -1.89
CA ALA A 106 2.50 9.16 -1.82
C ALA A 106 3.49 9.76 -2.84
N GLY A 107 3.02 10.06 -4.06
CA GLY A 107 3.76 10.80 -5.09
C GLY A 107 4.26 12.15 -4.58
N ASP A 108 3.36 12.98 -4.06
CA ASP A 108 3.69 14.29 -3.48
C ASP A 108 4.71 14.17 -2.33
N ILE A 109 4.55 13.19 -1.44
CA ILE A 109 5.47 12.95 -0.32
C ILE A 109 6.86 12.56 -0.85
N ARG A 110 6.93 11.62 -1.80
CA ARG A 110 8.20 11.18 -2.41
C ARG A 110 8.89 12.33 -3.13
N GLU A 111 8.15 13.19 -3.82
CA GLU A 111 8.67 14.39 -4.47
C GLU A 111 9.29 15.34 -3.44
N ARG A 112 8.57 15.67 -2.36
CA ARG A 112 9.08 16.53 -1.28
C ARG A 112 10.34 15.96 -0.63
N VAL A 113 10.45 14.64 -0.49
CA VAL A 113 11.66 13.95 0.02
C VAL A 113 12.83 14.12 -0.92
N ARG A 114 12.59 14.06 -2.23
CA ARG A 114 13.65 14.25 -3.24
C ARG A 114 14.08 15.70 -3.35
N THR A 115 13.16 16.66 -3.25
CA THR A 115 13.45 18.10 -3.38
C THR A 115 13.96 18.73 -2.09
N GLY A 116 13.79 18.05 -0.94
CA GLY A 116 14.19 18.58 0.37
C GLY A 116 13.23 19.67 0.89
N GLU A 117 12.02 19.78 0.33
CA GLU A 117 11.02 20.80 0.68
C GLU A 117 10.26 20.50 1.99
N PHE A 118 10.95 19.95 3.00
CA PHE A 118 10.39 19.74 4.34
C PHE A 118 10.59 20.94 5.27
N ASP A 119 11.17 22.03 4.78
CA ASP A 119 11.54 23.19 5.60
C ASP A 119 11.17 24.51 4.91
N ARG A 120 9.90 24.92 5.05
CA ARG A 120 9.43 26.32 5.00
C ARG A 120 8.20 26.51 5.87
#